data_AF-A0A6P0YM74-F1
#
_entry.id   AF-A0A6P0YM74-F1
#
_cell.length_a   1.000
_cell.length_b   1.000
_cell.length_c   1.000
_cell.angle_alpha   90.00
_cell.angle_beta   90.00
_cell.angle_gamma   90.00
#
_symmetry.space_group_name_H-M   'P 1'
#
loop_
_entity.id
_entity.type
_entity.pdbx_description
1 polymer ?
#
loop_
_entity_poly.entity_id
_entity_poly.type
_entity_poly.pdbx_seq_one_letter_code
_entity_poly.pdbx_strand_id
1 'polypeptide(L)'
;MAIVLIISGVLSCLVSSQIPVWWHKSYAKSRYNPQIVRLVNQTEQPLLISDEIPGRILSLCHWLKPDVQLQLVVEPNIPEIADGFKNVFLYRPSETLKQGIEEKYNSKLEPAYKSWLWKLEKTG
;
A
#
# COMPACT_ATOMS: atom_id res chain seq x y z
N MET A 1 -18.30 49.88 0.87
CA MET A 1 -17.91 48.95 1.96
C MET A 1 -18.42 47.53 1.80
N ALA A 2 -19.60 47.27 1.20
CA ALA A 2 -20.14 45.91 1.03
C ALA A 2 -19.37 45.01 0.02
N ILE A 3 -18.77 45.59 -1.03
CA ILE A 3 -18.12 44.84 -2.12
C ILE A 3 -16.88 44.07 -1.64
N VAL A 4 -16.13 44.63 -0.70
CA VAL A 4 -14.90 44.02 -0.15
C VAL A 4 -15.21 42.74 0.64
N LEU A 5 -16.36 42.70 1.34
CA LEU A 5 -16.80 41.55 2.12
C LEU A 5 -17.28 40.39 1.22
N ILE A 6 -17.84 40.71 0.06
CA ILE A 6 -18.30 39.68 -0.90
C ILE A 6 -17.08 39.02 -1.56
N ILE A 7 -16.06 39.78 -1.91
CA ILE A 7 -14.83 39.26 -2.55
C ILE A 7 -14.01 38.41 -1.57
N SER A 8 -13.94 38.77 -0.28
CA SER A 8 -13.26 37.96 0.73
C SER A 8 -13.98 36.63 1.00
N GLY A 9 -15.32 36.61 0.94
CA GLY A 9 -16.11 35.38 1.02
C GLY A 9 -15.85 34.42 -0.14
N VAL A 10 -15.81 34.94 -1.38
CA VAL A 10 -15.55 34.12 -2.59
C VAL A 10 -14.12 33.55 -2.60
N LEU A 11 -13.12 34.33 -2.17
CA LEU A 11 -11.74 33.85 -2.03
C LEU A 11 -11.61 32.75 -0.97
N SER A 12 -12.36 32.84 0.14
CA SER A 12 -12.41 31.80 1.16
C SER A 12 -13.00 30.49 0.63
N CYS A 13 -14.05 30.57 -0.21
CA CYS A 13 -14.63 29.40 -0.86
C CYS A 13 -13.69 28.74 -1.88
N LEU A 14 -12.91 29.52 -2.64
CA LEU A 14 -11.97 28.98 -3.63
C LEU A 14 -10.82 28.22 -2.96
N VAL A 15 -10.21 28.79 -1.92
CA VAL A 15 -9.15 28.12 -1.14
C VAL A 15 -9.68 26.85 -0.46
N SER A 16 -10.91 26.89 0.05
CA SER A 16 -11.53 25.71 0.67
C SER A 16 -11.85 24.60 -0.36
N SER A 17 -12.33 24.96 -1.55
CA SER A 17 -12.66 23.97 -2.60
C SER A 17 -11.44 23.33 -3.25
N GLN A 18 -10.29 23.99 -3.20
CA GLN A 18 -9.03 23.46 -3.72
C GLN A 18 -8.29 22.53 -2.76
N ILE A 19 -8.82 22.26 -1.56
CA ILE A 19 -8.25 21.25 -0.64
C ILE A 19 -8.86 19.89 -0.98
N PRO A 20 -8.15 19.00 -1.71
CA PRO A 20 -8.75 17.80 -2.27
C PRO A 20 -8.91 16.67 -1.25
N VAL A 21 -8.61 16.88 0.05
CA VAL A 21 -8.77 15.87 1.09
C VAL A 21 -8.88 16.47 2.48
N TRP A 22 -10.03 16.20 3.11
CA TRP A 22 -10.40 16.56 4.48
C TRP A 22 -9.58 15.70 5.47
N TRP A 23 -8.65 16.35 6.18
CA TRP A 23 -7.62 15.83 7.10
C TRP A 23 -7.99 14.65 8.03
N HIS A 24 -9.28 14.37 8.25
CA HIS A 24 -9.74 13.30 9.12
C HIS A 24 -9.88 11.92 8.46
N LYS A 25 -10.09 11.79 7.13
CA LYS A 25 -10.43 10.48 6.52
C LYS A 25 -9.28 9.95 5.67
N SER A 26 -8.48 9.05 6.25
CA SER A 26 -7.59 8.12 5.52
C SER A 26 -6.35 8.64 4.78
N TYR A 27 -5.98 9.93 4.82
CA TYR A 27 -4.73 10.36 4.17
C TYR A 27 -3.51 9.61 4.72
N ALA A 28 -3.37 9.50 6.05
CA ALA A 28 -2.29 8.73 6.66
C ALA A 28 -2.35 7.22 6.35
N LYS A 29 -3.51 6.68 5.96
CA LYS A 29 -3.73 5.24 5.75
C LYS A 29 -3.59 4.78 4.29
N SER A 30 -3.65 5.71 3.33
CA SER A 30 -3.59 5.41 1.89
C SER A 30 -2.65 6.31 1.07
N ARG A 31 -1.97 7.28 1.68
CA ARG A 31 -1.07 8.25 0.98
C ARG A 31 0.00 7.62 0.09
N TYR A 32 0.44 6.40 0.42
CA TYR A 32 1.51 5.70 -0.29
C TYR A 32 0.99 4.65 -1.26
N ASN A 33 -0.32 4.41 -1.30
CA ASN A 33 -0.91 3.41 -2.18
C ASN A 33 -0.60 3.67 -3.66
N PRO A 34 -0.70 4.91 -4.20
CA PRO A 34 -0.38 5.15 -5.61
C PRO A 34 1.08 4.80 -5.97
N GLN A 35 2.02 5.09 -5.08
CA GLN A 35 3.45 4.82 -5.32
C GLN A 35 3.77 3.33 -5.18
N ILE A 36 3.19 2.66 -4.18
CA ILE A 36 3.31 1.20 -4.00
C ILE A 36 2.75 0.48 -5.21
N VAL A 37 1.55 0.84 -5.66
CA VAL A 37 0.92 0.25 -6.84
C VAL A 37 1.78 0.47 -8.08
N ARG A 38 2.35 1.67 -8.27
CA ARG A 38 3.25 1.93 -9.39
C ARG A 38 4.46 1.00 -9.39
N LEU A 39 5.07 0.76 -8.24
CA LEU A 39 6.23 -0.12 -8.12
C LEU A 39 5.86 -1.58 -8.39
N VAL A 40 4.76 -2.05 -7.80
CA VAL A 40 4.28 -3.42 -7.99
C VAL A 40 3.86 -3.66 -9.44
N ASN A 41 3.09 -2.75 -10.06
CA ASN A 41 2.61 -2.87 -11.44
C ASN A 41 3.71 -2.79 -12.51
N GLN A 42 4.90 -2.28 -12.17
CA GLN A 42 6.06 -2.22 -13.07
C GLN A 42 6.92 -3.49 -13.00
N THR A 43 6.63 -4.37 -12.04
CA THR A 43 7.41 -5.57 -11.77
C THR A 43 6.82 -6.77 -12.51
N GLU A 44 7.67 -7.65 -13.06
CA GLU A 44 7.20 -8.88 -13.70
C GLU A 44 6.74 -9.91 -12.67
N GLN A 45 5.55 -10.49 -12.90
CA GLN A 45 4.94 -11.56 -12.11
C GLN A 45 5.00 -11.30 -10.60
N PRO A 46 4.43 -10.16 -10.12
CA PRO A 46 4.52 -9.80 -8.72
C PRO A 46 3.47 -10.55 -7.90
N LEU A 47 3.90 -11.07 -6.75
CA LEU A 47 3.03 -11.57 -5.68
C LEU A 47 2.98 -10.51 -4.57
N LEU A 48 1.78 -10.09 -4.18
CA LEU A 48 1.56 -9.20 -3.07
C LEU A 48 0.90 -9.95 -1.91
N ILE A 49 1.63 -10.10 -0.81
CA ILE A 49 1.17 -10.77 0.41
C ILE A 49 0.82 -9.71 1.45
N SER A 50 -0.31 -9.88 2.14
CA SER A 50 -0.69 -8.96 3.23
C SER A 50 -1.63 -9.64 4.23
N ASP A 51 -1.42 -9.32 5.50
CA ASP A 51 -2.24 -9.68 6.66
C ASP A 51 -3.07 -8.50 7.19
N GLU A 52 -3.05 -7.38 6.47
CA GLU A 52 -3.77 -6.17 6.85
C GLU A 52 -5.30 -6.34 6.64
N ILE A 53 -6.09 -5.46 7.27
CA ILE A 53 -7.55 -5.53 7.20
C ILE A 53 -8.02 -5.50 5.73
N PRO A 54 -8.86 -6.46 5.27
CA PRO A 54 -9.26 -6.59 3.88
C PRO A 54 -9.77 -5.30 3.24
N GLY A 55 -10.54 -4.48 3.97
CA GLY A 55 -11.04 -3.19 3.47
C GLY A 55 -9.95 -2.22 3.02
N ARG A 56 -8.76 -2.27 3.64
CA ARG A 56 -7.61 -1.44 3.25
C ARG A 56 -6.92 -1.97 2.01
N ILE A 57 -6.84 -3.29 1.89
CA ILE A 57 -6.19 -3.95 0.77
C ILE A 57 -7.06 -3.84 -0.48
N LEU A 58 -8.39 -3.99 -0.35
CA LEU A 58 -9.33 -3.77 -1.45
C LEU A 58 -9.22 -2.36 -2.04
N SER A 59 -8.96 -1.37 -1.19
CA SER A 59 -8.67 0.01 -1.61
C SER A 59 -7.34 0.15 -2.37
N LEU A 60 -6.45 -0.85 -2.36
CA LEU A 60 -5.25 -0.91 -3.19
C LEU A 60 -5.50 -1.73 -4.46
N CYS A 61 -6.26 -2.82 -4.36
CA CYS A 61 -6.55 -3.76 -5.45
C CYS A 61 -7.11 -3.08 -6.71
N HIS A 62 -7.96 -2.07 -6.56
CA HIS A 62 -8.59 -1.39 -7.71
C HIS A 62 -7.59 -0.64 -8.62
N TRP A 63 -6.36 -0.40 -8.17
CA TRP A 63 -5.30 0.19 -9.00
C TRP A 63 -4.24 -0.84 -9.43
N LEU A 64 -4.27 -2.07 -8.92
CA LEU A 64 -3.36 -3.12 -9.33
C LEU A 64 -3.71 -3.60 -10.74
N LYS A 65 -2.68 -3.96 -11.51
CA LYS A 65 -2.89 -4.63 -12.80
C LYS A 65 -3.40 -6.06 -12.59
N PRO A 66 -4.11 -6.65 -13.57
CA PRO A 66 -4.64 -8.02 -13.47
C PRO A 66 -3.59 -9.12 -13.34
N ASP A 67 -2.32 -8.85 -13.69
CA ASP A 67 -1.20 -9.76 -13.56
C ASP A 67 -0.62 -9.83 -12.14
N VAL A 68 -0.99 -8.89 -11.26
CA VAL A 68 -0.58 -8.88 -9.86
C VAL A 68 -1.41 -9.88 -9.08
N GLN A 69 -0.75 -10.90 -8.54
CA GLN A 69 -1.42 -11.87 -7.68
C GLN A 69 -1.47 -11.35 -6.24
N LEU A 70 -2.63 -11.43 -5.61
CA LEU A 70 -2.83 -11.02 -4.23
C LEU A 70 -3.07 -12.24 -3.35
N GLN A 71 -2.27 -12.37 -2.30
CA GLN A 71 -2.42 -13.42 -1.29
C GLN A 71 -2.70 -12.79 0.08
N LEU A 72 -3.98 -12.82 0.46
CA LEU A 72 -4.42 -12.36 1.77
C LEU A 72 -4.22 -13.48 2.79
N VAL A 73 -3.61 -13.15 3.93
CA VAL A 73 -3.42 -14.09 5.02
C VAL A 73 -3.99 -13.53 6.32
N VAL A 74 -4.22 -14.41 7.28
CA VAL A 74 -4.71 -14.03 8.60
C VAL A 74 -3.69 -14.49 9.61
N GLU A 75 -3.22 -13.59 10.47
CA GLU A 75 -2.30 -13.94 11.55
C GLU A 75 -2.88 -15.08 12.42
N PRO A 76 -2.06 -16.03 12.89
CA PRO A 76 -0.60 -16.14 12.74
C PRO A 76 -0.16 -16.99 11.53
N ASN A 77 -1.04 -17.19 10.54
CA ASN A 77 -0.77 -18.12 9.45
C ASN A 77 0.29 -17.57 8.47
N ILE A 78 1.39 -18.31 8.29
CA ILE A 78 2.46 -17.97 7.35
C ILE A 78 2.19 -18.67 6.03
N PRO A 79 1.93 -17.93 4.93
CA PRO A 79 1.55 -18.53 3.66
C PRO A 79 2.66 -19.40 3.07
N GLU A 80 2.23 -20.35 2.24
CA GLU A 80 3.08 -20.94 1.23
C GLU A 80 3.09 -20.04 0.00
N ILE A 81 4.28 -19.67 -0.43
CA ILE A 81 4.54 -18.88 -1.64
C ILE A 81 4.70 -19.90 -2.76
N ALA A 82 3.77 -19.91 -3.71
CA ALA A 82 3.88 -20.82 -4.85
C ALA A 82 5.11 -20.50 -5.70
N ASP A 83 5.71 -21.53 -6.28
CA ASP A 83 6.78 -21.37 -7.24
C ASP A 83 6.27 -20.69 -8.52
N GLY A 84 7.11 -19.83 -9.11
CA GLY A 84 6.79 -19.09 -10.32
C GLY A 84 6.74 -17.57 -10.15
N PHE A 85 6.59 -17.06 -8.92
CA PHE A 85 6.69 -15.62 -8.68
C PHE A 85 8.15 -15.16 -8.67
N LYS A 86 8.49 -14.23 -9.57
CA LYS A 86 9.82 -13.62 -9.65
C LYS A 86 10.04 -12.59 -8.53
N ASN A 87 8.99 -11.88 -8.14
CA ASN A 87 9.08 -10.81 -7.16
C ASN A 87 7.96 -10.95 -6.14
N VAL A 88 8.32 -11.10 -4.88
CA VAL A 88 7.38 -11.20 -3.77
C VAL A 88 7.47 -9.94 -2.93
N PHE A 89 6.33 -9.29 -2.74
CA PHE A 89 6.19 -8.08 -1.95
C PHE A 89 5.24 -8.33 -0.78
N LEU A 90 5.56 -7.74 0.36
CA LEU A 90 4.69 -7.73 1.54
C LEU A 90 4.16 -6.32 1.74
N TYR A 91 2.84 -6.16 1.68
CA TYR A 91 2.16 -4.89 1.91
C TYR A 91 1.73 -4.77 3.37
N ARG A 92 2.31 -3.78 4.06
CA ARG A 92 2.06 -3.48 5.48
C ARG A 92 2.01 -4.74 6.37
N PRO A 93 3.01 -5.64 6.27
CA PRO A 93 2.99 -6.88 7.04
C PRO A 93 3.10 -6.57 8.54
N SER A 94 2.44 -7.38 9.37
CA SER A 94 2.74 -7.43 10.80
C SER A 94 4.15 -7.94 11.07
N GLU A 95 4.64 -7.76 12.29
CA GLU A 95 5.95 -8.31 12.67
C GLU A 95 5.93 -9.85 12.69
N THR A 96 4.80 -10.48 13.02
CA THR A 96 4.66 -11.95 13.01
C THR A 96 4.76 -12.50 11.60
N LEU A 97 4.11 -11.86 10.62
CA LEU A 97 4.22 -12.25 9.22
C LEU A 97 5.64 -12.01 8.68
N LYS A 98 6.28 -10.90 9.03
CA LYS A 98 7.68 -10.65 8.60
C LYS A 98 8.61 -11.73 9.11
N GLN A 99 8.65 -11.93 10.43
CA GLN A 99 9.53 -12.92 11.07
C GLN A 99 9.23 -14.33 10.54
N GLY A 100 7.94 -14.68 10.42
CA GLY A 100 7.53 -15.97 9.91
C GLY A 100 7.97 -16.24 8.47
N ILE A 101 7.93 -15.24 7.59
CA ILE A 101 8.45 -15.36 6.22
C ILE A 101 9.98 -15.44 6.20
N GLU A 102 10.67 -14.64 7.00
CA GLU A 102 12.14 -14.66 7.06
C GLU A 102 12.65 -16.02 7.57
N GLU A 103 12.03 -16.57 8.61
CA GLU A 103 12.37 -17.88 9.17
C GLU A 103 12.02 -19.02 8.22
N LYS A 104 10.82 -19.01 7.62
CA LYS A 104 10.33 -20.09 6.75
C LYS A 104 11.12 -20.19 5.43
N TYR A 105 11.52 -19.05 4.87
CA TYR A 105 12.22 -19.00 3.57
C TYR A 105 13.71 -18.71 3.68
N ASN A 106 14.26 -18.62 4.91
CA ASN A 106 15.66 -18.25 5.17
C ASN A 106 16.14 -17.07 4.32
N SER A 107 15.25 -16.07 4.18
CA SER A 107 15.37 -14.94 3.26
C SER A 107 15.21 -13.66 4.04
N LYS A 108 15.78 -12.56 3.54
CA LYS A 108 15.68 -11.27 4.21
C LYS A 108 14.60 -10.40 3.57
N LEU A 109 13.82 -9.71 4.39
CA LEU A 109 12.88 -8.70 3.91
C LEU A 109 13.56 -7.34 3.85
N GLU A 110 13.64 -6.77 2.66
CA GLU A 110 14.18 -5.43 2.45
C GLU A 110 13.06 -4.40 2.25
N PRO A 111 13.18 -3.20 2.83
CA PRO A 111 12.17 -2.16 2.66
C PRO A 111 12.20 -1.63 1.21
N ALA A 112 11.19 -1.96 0.41
CA ALA A 112 11.07 -1.56 -0.98
C ALA A 112 10.45 -0.15 -1.14
N TYR A 113 9.50 0.22 -0.28
CA TYR A 113 8.94 1.57 -0.28
C TYR A 113 8.39 1.97 1.08
N LYS A 114 9.18 2.77 1.80
CA LYS A 114 8.92 3.15 3.21
C LYS A 114 8.65 1.88 4.05
N SER A 115 8.28 2.04 5.33
CA SER A 115 7.92 0.90 6.19
C SER A 115 6.56 0.25 5.81
N TRP A 116 6.10 0.42 4.58
CA TRP A 116 4.79 -0.04 4.09
C TRP A 116 4.88 -1.12 3.02
N LEU A 117 6.00 -1.20 2.31
CA LEU A 117 6.24 -2.21 1.31
C LEU A 117 7.61 -2.83 1.55
N TRP A 118 7.62 -4.15 1.68
CA TRP A 118 8.82 -4.94 1.84
C TRP A 118 8.94 -5.87 0.65
N LYS A 119 10.15 -6.15 0.21
CA LYS A 119 10.44 -7.12 -0.85
C LYS A 119 11.21 -8.27 -0.24
N LEU A 120 10.82 -9.48 -0.59
CA LEU A 120 11.58 -10.68 -0.25
C LEU A 120 12.78 -10.76 -1.19
N GLU A 121 13.98 -10.64 -0.63
CA GLU A 121 15.20 -10.99 -1.35
C GLU A 121 15.43 -12.48 -1.21
N LYS A 122 15.35 -13.20 -2.33
CA LYS A 122 15.80 -14.58 -2.38
C LYS A 122 17.32 -14.55 -2.22
N THR A 123 17.82 -15.01 -1.08
CA THR A 123 19.23 -15.31 -0.90
C THR A 123 19.55 -16.47 -1.85
N GLY A 124 20.14 -16.16 -3.00
CA GLY A 124 20.62 -17.15 -3.97
C GLY A 124 21.85 -17.90 -3.46
#